data_AF-A0A1G1EX10-F1
#
_entry.id   AF-A0A1G1EX10-F1
#
_cell.length_a   1.000
_cell.length_b   1.000
_cell.length_c   1.000
_cell.angle_alpha   90.00
_cell.angle_beta   90.00
_cell.angle_gamma   90.00
#
_symmetry.space_group_name_H-M   'P 1'
#
loop_
_entity.id
_entity.type
_entity.pdbx_description
1 polymer ?
#
loop_
_entity_poly.entity_id
_entity_poly.type
_entity_poly.pdbx_seq_one_letter_code
_entity_poly.pdbx_strand_id
1 'polypeptide(L)'
;MLCITNNTYKGVEADLHFISDILPCNSGMPCYHYSMRYRAAFISILVLVFLASCVTNRFIRTEPSEYKELAGNFTLILYGSRHLNDIETVVILDMEGDKYSFEPYAPEFDYKIKKGVPAKEALKEAEHFVSRHSSFHRTQLSRIIDEKGVAIGYEMRPLYYPLAFGVSDVLDVYYIKEGDKITVRIKLIPSVERMLFDGDGFKLGDN
;
A
#
# COMPACT_ATOMS: atom_id res chain seq x y z
N MET A 1 16.48 15.46 -13.05
CA MET A 1 15.06 15.05 -13.07
C MET A 1 14.53 15.24 -11.66
N LEU A 2 13.82 16.36 -11.43
CA LEU A 2 13.31 16.78 -10.13
C LEU A 2 12.07 15.94 -9.77
N CYS A 3 12.08 15.26 -8.64
CA CYS A 3 10.85 14.85 -7.97
C CYS A 3 10.42 15.99 -7.04
N ILE A 4 9.45 16.79 -7.50
CA ILE A 4 8.62 17.62 -6.62
C ILE A 4 7.32 16.86 -6.45
N THR A 5 7.06 16.35 -5.25
CA THR A 5 5.70 16.02 -4.84
C THR A 5 5.33 16.95 -3.70
N ASN A 6 4.49 17.93 -4.03
CA ASN A 6 3.78 18.76 -3.07
C ASN A 6 2.97 17.83 -2.15
N ASN A 7 3.28 17.84 -0.86
CA ASN A 7 2.30 17.48 0.15
C ASN A 7 2.31 18.57 1.22
N THR A 8 1.13 19.17 1.34
CA THR A 8 0.69 20.16 2.31
C THR A 8 1.05 19.75 3.73
N TYR A 9 1.99 20.47 4.34
CA TYR A 9 2.10 20.55 5.80
C TYR A 9 1.69 21.94 6.24
N LYS A 10 0.62 21.98 7.03
CA LYS A 10 0.13 23.16 7.74
C LYS A 10 1.28 23.80 8.50
N GLY A 11 1.38 25.11 8.36
CA GLY A 11 2.39 25.94 9.00
C GLY A 11 2.41 25.73 10.51
N VAL A 12 3.58 25.29 10.99
CA VAL A 12 4.05 25.63 12.32
C VAL A 12 5.03 26.78 12.11
N GLU A 13 4.56 27.98 12.41
CA GLU A 13 5.30 29.22 12.42
C GLU A 13 6.33 29.11 13.56
N ALA A 14 7.58 28.79 13.21
CA ALA A 14 8.69 28.83 14.15
C ALA A 14 9.34 30.21 14.06
N ASP A 15 8.92 31.10 14.96
CA ASP A 15 9.51 32.41 15.20
C ASP A 15 11.00 32.25 15.54
N LEU A 16 11.85 32.56 14.56
CA LEU A 16 13.28 32.74 14.73
C LEU A 16 13.56 34.20 15.08
N HIS A 17 13.38 34.54 16.36
CA HIS A 17 13.88 35.80 16.91
C HIS A 17 14.76 35.56 18.12
N PHE A 18 15.93 36.22 18.07
CA PHE A 18 16.76 36.62 19.20
C PHE A 18 17.57 35.54 19.92
N ILE A 19 18.79 35.30 19.43
CA ILE A 19 19.99 35.31 20.30
C ILE A 19 21.10 36.07 19.56
N SER A 20 21.01 37.39 19.56
CA SER A 20 22.20 38.24 19.51
C SER A 20 22.40 38.82 20.90
N ASP A 21 23.67 38.79 21.33
CA ASP A 21 24.24 39.49 22.48
C ASP A 21 24.08 38.82 23.85
N ILE A 22 25.21 38.33 24.37
CA ILE A 22 25.89 38.81 25.58
C ILE A 22 26.96 37.77 25.94
N LEU A 23 28.24 38.06 25.67
CA LEU A 23 29.37 37.75 26.56
C LEU A 23 30.53 38.70 26.22
N PRO A 24 31.21 39.30 27.22
CA PRO A 24 32.16 40.38 27.02
C PRO A 24 33.53 39.85 26.57
N CYS A 25 34.11 40.46 25.53
CA CYS A 25 35.53 40.31 25.22
C CYS A 25 36.36 41.05 26.27
N ASN A 26 37.01 40.29 27.15
CA ASN A 26 38.11 40.78 27.96
C ASN A 26 39.43 40.67 27.17
N SER A 27 40.33 41.61 27.42
CA SER A 27 41.51 41.90 26.61
C SER A 27 42.60 40.82 26.65
N GLY A 28 43.10 40.47 25.45
CA GLY A 28 44.42 39.86 25.25
C GLY A 28 44.41 38.38 24.86
N MET A 29 45.07 38.09 23.73
CA MET A 29 45.44 36.79 23.14
C MET A 29 44.57 36.24 21.99
N PRO A 30 45.19 35.56 21.00
CA PRO A 30 44.71 35.55 19.62
C PRO A 30 43.47 34.68 19.44
N CYS A 31 42.46 35.25 18.79
CA CYS A 31 41.29 34.54 18.30
C CYS A 31 41.74 33.36 17.43
N TYR A 32 41.57 32.14 17.93
CA TYR A 32 41.73 30.93 17.15
C TYR A 32 40.77 30.98 15.96
N HIS A 33 41.34 31.24 14.80
CA HIS A 33 40.69 31.34 13.49
C HIS A 33 40.29 29.95 12.98
N TYR A 34 39.65 29.13 13.82
CA TYR A 34 39.35 27.73 13.52
C TYR A 34 37.84 27.43 13.41
N SER A 35 36.96 28.38 13.67
CA SER A 35 35.52 28.08 13.82
C SER A 35 34.65 28.30 12.57
N MET A 36 35.10 29.08 11.58
CA MET A 36 34.22 29.50 10.48
C MET A 36 34.20 28.52 9.29
N ARG A 37 35.32 27.83 9.00
CA ARG A 37 35.39 26.82 7.92
C ARG A 37 34.64 25.53 8.27
N TYR A 38 34.73 25.09 9.52
CA TYR A 38 34.08 23.85 9.96
C TYR A 38 32.56 23.99 10.09
N ARG A 39 32.05 25.18 10.45
CA ARG A 39 30.60 25.45 10.51
C ARG A 39 29.94 25.43 9.13
N ALA A 40 30.55 26.07 8.13
CA ALA A 40 30.05 26.05 6.76
C ALA A 40 30.09 24.62 6.18
N ALA A 41 31.18 23.87 6.41
CA ALA A 41 31.27 22.47 6.00
C ALA A 41 30.23 21.59 6.70
N PHE A 42 29.99 21.80 7.99
CA PHE A 42 28.99 21.04 8.75
C PHE A 42 27.56 21.29 8.25
N ILE A 43 27.22 22.55 7.95
CA ILE A 43 25.92 22.91 7.36
C ILE A 43 25.78 22.31 5.95
N SER A 44 26.83 22.38 5.11
CA SER A 44 26.79 21.77 3.77
C SER A 44 26.64 20.25 3.82
N ILE A 45 27.27 19.57 4.78
CA ILE A 45 27.11 18.11 5.00
C ILE A 45 25.67 17.81 5.45
N LEU A 46 25.10 18.60 6.36
CA LEU A 46 23.75 18.39 6.87
C LEU A 46 22.69 18.59 5.76
N VAL A 47 22.90 19.57 4.87
CA VAL A 47 22.07 19.78 3.67
C VAL A 47 22.20 18.62 2.68
N LEU A 48 23.40 18.07 2.48
CA LEU A 48 23.61 16.91 1.61
C LEU A 48 22.94 15.64 2.15
N VAL A 49 22.95 15.43 3.47
CA VAL A 49 22.28 14.29 4.11
C VAL A 49 20.76 14.40 4.01
N PHE A 50 20.20 15.61 4.11
CA PHE A 50 18.76 15.84 3.91
C PHE A 50 18.30 15.57 2.47
N LEU A 51 19.14 15.89 1.47
CA LEU A 51 18.82 15.63 0.05
C LEU A 51 18.97 14.15 -0.36
N ALA A 52 19.73 13.37 0.41
CA ALA A 52 19.97 11.95 0.14
C ALA A 52 18.92 11.01 0.73
N SER A 53 17.88 11.52 1.40
CA SER A 53 16.79 10.71 1.95
C SER A 53 15.84 10.27 0.83
N CYS A 54 16.29 9.33 0.01
CA CYS A 54 15.46 8.64 -0.97
C CYS A 54 14.69 7.54 -0.24
N VAL A 55 13.50 7.85 0.26
CA VAL A 55 12.59 6.81 0.75
C VAL A 55 12.16 6.00 -0.47
N THR A 56 12.65 4.76 -0.58
CA THR A 56 12.17 3.83 -1.60
C THR A 56 10.77 3.39 -1.17
N ASN A 57 9.74 3.98 -1.79
CA ASN A 57 8.37 3.54 -1.54
C ASN A 57 8.17 2.13 -2.12
N ARG A 58 8.17 1.12 -1.25
CA ARG A 58 7.94 -0.28 -1.64
C ARG A 58 6.47 -0.62 -1.85
N PHE A 59 5.56 0.27 -1.44
CA PHE A 59 4.13 0.06 -1.58
C PHE A 59 3.67 0.48 -2.97
N ILE A 60 3.02 -0.46 -3.65
CA ILE A 60 2.43 -0.24 -4.96
C ILE A 60 1.05 0.39 -4.78
N ARG A 61 0.70 1.29 -5.70
CA ARG A 61 -0.59 1.98 -5.68
C ARG A 61 -1.58 1.24 -6.58
N THR A 62 -2.85 1.31 -6.19
CA THR A 62 -3.96 0.86 -7.01
C THR A 62 -4.88 2.03 -7.34
N GLU A 63 -5.49 2.00 -8.52
CA GLU A 63 -6.46 3.01 -8.94
C GLU A 63 -7.67 2.33 -9.58
N PRO A 64 -8.89 2.89 -9.47
CA PRO A 64 -10.06 2.33 -10.15
C PRO A 64 -9.83 2.18 -11.65
N SER A 65 -10.32 1.08 -12.22
CA SER A 65 -10.16 0.76 -13.65
C SER A 65 -11.48 0.29 -14.25
N GLU A 66 -11.67 0.56 -15.54
CA GLU A 66 -12.78 0.01 -16.31
C GLU A 66 -12.41 -1.33 -16.98
N TYR A 67 -13.41 -2.17 -17.21
CA TYR A 67 -13.24 -3.47 -17.87
C TYR A 67 -12.68 -3.41 -19.28
N LYS A 68 -12.86 -2.27 -19.98
CA LYS A 68 -12.44 -2.08 -21.38
C LYS A 68 -10.93 -1.92 -21.54
N GLU A 69 -10.20 -1.70 -20.45
CA GLU A 69 -8.76 -1.47 -20.47
C GLU A 69 -7.96 -2.78 -20.49
N LEU A 70 -8.60 -3.94 -20.28
CA LEU A 70 -7.92 -5.22 -20.18
C LEU A 70 -7.67 -5.83 -21.57
N ALA A 71 -6.40 -6.12 -21.88
CA ALA A 71 -5.98 -6.80 -23.09
C ALA A 71 -4.81 -7.76 -22.79
N GLY A 72 -4.63 -8.76 -23.65
CA GLY A 72 -3.57 -9.77 -23.50
C GLY A 72 -4.01 -11.01 -22.71
N ASN A 73 -3.02 -11.71 -22.16
CA ASN A 73 -3.20 -12.88 -21.32
C ASN A 73 -2.84 -12.56 -19.88
N PHE A 74 -3.46 -13.27 -18.96
CA PHE A 74 -3.28 -13.08 -17.54
C PHE A 74 -2.98 -14.40 -16.84
N THR A 75 -2.14 -14.32 -15.82
CA THR A 75 -2.10 -15.29 -14.75
C THR A 75 -3.09 -14.87 -13.67
N LEU A 76 -4.14 -15.65 -13.45
CA LEU A 76 -5.12 -15.41 -12.39
C LEU A 76 -4.62 -16.04 -11.09
N ILE A 77 -4.65 -15.25 -10.03
CA ILE A 77 -4.42 -15.70 -8.67
C ILE A 77 -5.74 -15.52 -7.92
N LEU A 78 -6.40 -16.64 -7.68
CA LEU A 78 -7.71 -16.73 -7.06
C LEU A 78 -7.54 -16.99 -5.56
N TYR A 79 -7.59 -15.94 -4.74
CA TYR A 79 -7.37 -16.04 -3.30
C TYR A 79 -8.67 -16.20 -2.52
N GLY A 80 -8.67 -17.14 -1.58
CA GLY A 80 -9.75 -17.40 -0.65
C GLY A 80 -10.88 -18.22 -1.25
N SER A 81 -12.08 -17.94 -0.77
CA SER A 81 -13.31 -18.62 -1.16
C SER A 81 -13.22 -20.15 -0.97
N ARG A 82 -12.68 -20.50 0.20
CA ARG A 82 -12.52 -21.85 0.75
C ARG A 82 -13.85 -22.47 1.13
N HIS A 83 -14.77 -21.63 1.58
CA HIS A 83 -16.15 -21.96 1.93
C HIS A 83 -17.12 -20.94 1.32
N LEU A 84 -18.42 -21.26 1.28
CA LEU A 84 -19.44 -20.37 0.69
C LEU A 84 -19.56 -19.01 1.39
N ASN A 85 -19.20 -18.95 2.68
CA ASN A 85 -19.28 -17.75 3.50
C ASN A 85 -17.91 -17.07 3.71
N ASP A 86 -16.92 -17.42 2.89
CA ASP A 86 -15.59 -16.82 2.98
C ASP A 86 -15.62 -15.42 2.35
N ILE A 87 -15.45 -14.41 3.19
CA ILE A 87 -15.46 -13.00 2.79
C ILE A 87 -14.06 -12.49 2.43
N GLU A 88 -13.01 -13.26 2.72
CA GLU A 88 -11.62 -12.97 2.35
C GLU A 88 -11.34 -13.43 0.91
N THR A 89 -12.12 -12.92 -0.03
CA THR A 89 -12.07 -13.33 -1.45
C THR A 89 -11.55 -12.19 -2.33
N VAL A 90 -10.48 -12.43 -3.09
CA VAL A 90 -9.94 -11.45 -4.05
C VAL A 90 -9.31 -12.19 -5.24
N VAL A 91 -9.32 -11.55 -6.40
CA VAL A 91 -8.63 -12.05 -7.59
C VAL A 91 -7.59 -11.04 -8.05
N ILE A 92 -6.36 -11.51 -8.22
CA ILE A 92 -5.28 -10.74 -8.86
C ILE A 92 -5.13 -11.26 -10.28
N LEU A 93 -5.14 -10.35 -11.24
CA LEU A 93 -4.89 -10.60 -12.65
C LEU A 93 -3.48 -10.08 -12.97
N ASP A 94 -2.50 -10.98 -12.93
CA ASP A 94 -1.10 -10.72 -13.25
C ASP A 94 -0.92 -10.68 -14.77
N MET A 95 -0.37 -9.58 -15.31
CA MET A 95 -0.23 -9.37 -16.74
C MET A 95 0.91 -10.24 -17.31
N GLU A 96 0.62 -11.07 -18.30
CA GLU A 96 1.67 -11.90 -18.89
C GLU A 96 2.53 -11.13 -19.89
N GLY A 97 3.85 -11.32 -19.79
CA GLY A 97 4.83 -10.69 -20.67
C GLY A 97 5.44 -9.40 -20.10
N ASP A 98 4.99 -8.96 -18.92
CA ASP A 98 5.75 -8.01 -18.13
C ASP A 98 6.87 -8.73 -17.32
N LYS A 99 7.61 -7.97 -16.52
CA LYS A 99 8.70 -8.51 -15.70
C LYS A 99 8.27 -8.87 -14.27
N TYR A 100 7.06 -8.52 -13.87
CA TYR A 100 6.62 -8.65 -12.51
C TYR A 100 6.01 -10.04 -12.27
N SER A 101 6.00 -10.46 -11.01
CA SER A 101 5.31 -11.68 -10.61
C SER A 101 4.64 -11.48 -9.28
N PHE A 102 3.34 -11.80 -9.22
CA PHE A 102 2.54 -11.64 -8.02
C PHE A 102 2.50 -12.93 -7.20
N GLU A 103 2.69 -12.79 -5.89
CA GLU A 103 2.66 -13.91 -4.95
C GLU A 103 1.89 -13.52 -3.69
N PRO A 104 0.77 -14.20 -3.36
CA PRO A 104 0.10 -13.99 -2.08
C PRO A 104 1.01 -14.35 -0.91
N TYR A 105 1.02 -13.51 0.12
CA TYR A 105 1.61 -13.83 1.41
C TYR A 105 0.66 -14.75 2.19
N ALA A 106 0.51 -15.98 1.70
CA ALA A 106 -0.35 -16.98 2.28
C ALA A 106 0.11 -18.40 1.87
N PRO A 107 -0.30 -19.44 2.60
CA PRO A 107 -0.08 -20.82 2.18
C PRO A 107 -0.70 -21.12 0.81
N GLU A 108 -0.07 -22.02 0.05
CA GLU A 108 -0.53 -22.41 -1.30
C GLU A 108 -1.96 -22.97 -1.35
N PHE A 109 -2.48 -23.49 -0.23
CA PHE A 109 -3.86 -24.01 -0.17
C PHE A 109 -4.92 -22.90 -0.07
N ASP A 110 -4.54 -21.66 0.26
CA ASP A 110 -5.46 -20.53 0.36
C ASP A 110 -5.71 -19.84 -0.99
N TYR A 111 -5.00 -20.24 -2.07
CA TYR A 111 -5.22 -19.66 -3.40
C TYR A 111 -5.02 -20.68 -4.52
N LYS A 112 -5.47 -20.32 -5.72
CA LYS A 112 -5.25 -21.10 -6.95
C LYS A 112 -4.66 -20.21 -8.03
N ILE A 113 -3.68 -20.75 -8.76
CA ILE A 113 -3.06 -20.05 -9.90
C ILE A 113 -3.53 -20.68 -11.20
N LYS A 114 -3.94 -19.85 -12.17
CA LYS A 114 -4.22 -20.25 -13.55
C LYS A 114 -3.47 -19.35 -14.51
N LYS A 115 -2.58 -19.91 -15.33
CA LYS A 115 -1.74 -19.17 -16.29
C LYS A 115 -2.34 -19.18 -17.69
N GLY A 116 -1.97 -18.21 -18.51
CA GLY A 116 -2.26 -18.16 -19.94
C GLY A 116 -3.72 -17.85 -20.26
N VAL A 117 -4.46 -17.20 -19.38
CA VAL A 117 -5.90 -16.99 -19.54
C VAL A 117 -6.15 -15.70 -20.33
N PRO A 118 -6.87 -15.75 -21.48
CA PRO A 118 -7.18 -14.55 -22.26
C PRO A 118 -8.01 -13.54 -21.46
N ALA A 119 -7.78 -12.24 -21.65
CA ALA A 119 -8.43 -11.13 -20.92
C ALA A 119 -9.94 -11.31 -20.68
N LYS A 120 -10.70 -11.67 -21.72
CA LYS A 120 -12.15 -11.85 -21.63
C LYS A 120 -12.55 -13.02 -20.73
N GLU A 121 -11.81 -14.13 -20.80
CA GLU A 121 -12.03 -15.31 -19.97
C GLU A 121 -11.56 -15.06 -18.54
N ALA A 122 -10.42 -14.39 -18.39
CA ALA A 122 -9.86 -13.99 -17.10
C ALA A 122 -10.85 -13.14 -16.31
N LEU A 123 -11.44 -12.14 -16.98
CA LEU A 123 -12.41 -11.25 -16.36
C LEU A 123 -13.68 -11.99 -15.93
N LYS A 124 -14.23 -12.83 -16.81
CA LYS A 124 -15.42 -13.63 -16.53
C LYS A 124 -15.19 -14.58 -15.36
N GLU A 125 -14.03 -15.23 -15.32
CA GLU A 125 -13.67 -16.13 -14.23
C GLU A 125 -13.47 -15.38 -12.92
N ALA A 126 -12.79 -14.23 -12.94
CA ALA A 126 -12.59 -13.39 -11.78
C ALA A 126 -13.92 -12.93 -11.17
N GLU A 127 -14.84 -12.44 -12.01
CA GLU A 127 -16.17 -11.97 -11.58
C GLU A 127 -17.00 -13.11 -10.97
N HIS A 128 -16.99 -14.28 -11.61
CA HIS A 128 -17.65 -15.46 -11.06
C HIS A 128 -17.04 -15.89 -9.71
N PHE A 129 -15.71 -15.80 -9.56
CA PHE A 129 -15.03 -16.20 -8.34
C PHE A 129 -15.37 -15.29 -7.16
N VAL A 130 -15.36 -13.96 -7.34
CA VAL A 130 -15.62 -12.99 -6.27
C VAL A 130 -17.10 -12.86 -5.90
N SER A 131 -18.01 -13.28 -6.79
CA SER A 131 -19.47 -13.17 -6.58
C SER A 131 -20.12 -14.34 -5.84
N ARG A 132 -19.33 -15.31 -5.36
CA ARG A 132 -19.86 -16.55 -4.75
C ARG A 132 -20.55 -16.36 -3.41
N HIS A 133 -20.25 -15.30 -2.68
CA HIS A 133 -20.79 -15.06 -1.35
C HIS A 133 -22.22 -14.50 -1.41
N SER A 134 -23.11 -14.94 -0.52
CA SER A 134 -24.52 -14.54 -0.53
C SER A 134 -24.75 -13.03 -0.34
N SER A 135 -23.89 -12.38 0.45
CA SER A 135 -23.90 -10.93 0.67
C SER A 135 -23.17 -10.10 -0.41
N PHE A 136 -22.73 -10.73 -1.51
CA PHE A 136 -22.11 -10.01 -2.63
C PHE A 136 -23.08 -8.97 -3.20
N HIS A 137 -22.60 -7.75 -3.41
CA HIS A 137 -23.39 -6.68 -4.01
C HIS A 137 -22.92 -6.34 -5.43
N ARG A 138 -21.62 -6.07 -5.59
CA ARG A 138 -21.00 -5.75 -6.89
C ARG A 138 -19.51 -5.98 -6.85
N THR A 139 -18.85 -5.97 -7.99
CA THR A 139 -17.39 -6.00 -8.09
C THR A 139 -16.78 -4.61 -8.09
N GLN A 140 -15.53 -4.51 -7.66
CA GLN A 140 -14.64 -3.38 -7.90
C GLN A 140 -13.39 -3.87 -8.60
N LEU A 141 -13.04 -3.22 -9.71
CA LEU A 141 -11.82 -3.46 -10.46
C LEU A 141 -10.87 -2.29 -10.27
N SER A 142 -9.62 -2.61 -9.92
CA SER A 142 -8.55 -1.63 -9.80
C SER A 142 -7.34 -2.06 -10.62
N ARG A 143 -6.68 -1.12 -11.28
CA ARG A 143 -5.36 -1.34 -11.89
C ARG A 143 -4.29 -1.23 -10.81
N ILE A 144 -3.29 -2.11 -10.88
CA ILE A 144 -2.11 -2.10 -10.03
C ILE A 144 -1.01 -1.42 -10.83
N ILE A 145 -0.44 -0.34 -10.29
CA ILE A 145 0.40 0.58 -11.04
C ILE A 145 1.79 0.67 -10.43
N ASP A 146 2.83 0.49 -11.24
CA ASP A 146 4.21 0.63 -10.79
C ASP A 146 4.60 2.09 -10.51
N GLU A 147 5.84 2.27 -10.02
CA GLU A 147 6.40 3.59 -9.70
C GLU A 147 6.44 4.57 -10.89
N LYS A 148 6.36 4.07 -12.12
CA LYS A 148 6.37 4.87 -13.36
C LYS A 148 4.97 5.20 -13.86
N GLY A 149 3.92 4.74 -13.18
CA GLY A 149 2.55 4.93 -13.64
C GLY A 149 2.08 3.88 -14.65
N VAL A 150 2.82 2.78 -14.84
CA VAL A 150 2.47 1.73 -15.80
C VAL A 150 1.66 0.64 -15.10
N ALA A 151 0.56 0.21 -15.72
CA ALA A 151 -0.23 -0.93 -15.23
C ALA A 151 0.60 -2.22 -15.35
N ILE A 152 0.67 -2.96 -14.25
CA ILE A 152 1.40 -4.23 -14.13
C ILE A 152 0.49 -5.40 -13.77
N GLY A 153 -0.80 -5.12 -13.60
CA GLY A 153 -1.80 -6.09 -13.17
C GLY A 153 -3.09 -5.40 -12.79
N TYR A 154 -4.08 -6.21 -12.43
CA TYR A 154 -5.36 -5.74 -11.95
C TYR A 154 -5.78 -6.52 -10.72
N GLU A 155 -6.61 -5.90 -9.90
CA GLU A 155 -7.22 -6.49 -8.73
C GLU A 155 -8.74 -6.41 -8.89
N MET A 156 -9.42 -7.54 -8.69
CA MET A 156 -10.86 -7.59 -8.60
C MET A 156 -11.29 -8.00 -7.18
N ARG A 157 -12.06 -7.12 -6.54
CA ARG A 157 -12.58 -7.31 -5.18
C ARG A 157 -14.11 -7.37 -5.18
N PRO A 158 -14.72 -8.17 -4.30
CA PRO A 158 -16.14 -8.07 -3.99
C PRO A 158 -16.40 -6.86 -3.10
N LEU A 159 -17.44 -6.11 -3.43
CA LEU A 159 -18.09 -5.17 -2.54
C LEU A 159 -19.36 -5.82 -2.01
N TYR A 160 -19.48 -5.87 -0.69
CA TYR A 160 -20.58 -6.51 0.01
C TYR A 160 -21.68 -5.51 0.36
N TYR A 161 -22.89 -6.01 0.64
CA TYR A 161 -23.94 -5.16 1.20
C TYR A 161 -23.53 -4.62 2.58
N PRO A 162 -23.58 -3.29 2.81
CA PRO A 162 -23.16 -2.73 4.10
C PRO A 162 -23.95 -3.25 5.30
N LEU A 163 -25.22 -3.66 5.12
CA LEU A 163 -26.01 -4.25 6.21
C LEU A 163 -25.44 -5.58 6.73
N ALA A 164 -24.60 -6.28 5.95
CA ALA A 164 -24.02 -7.55 6.36
C ALA A 164 -22.78 -7.38 7.28
N PHE A 165 -21.95 -6.37 7.03
CA PHE A 165 -20.63 -6.23 7.68
C PHE A 165 -20.31 -4.83 8.21
N GLY A 166 -21.27 -3.90 8.14
CA GLY A 166 -21.09 -2.49 8.51
C GLY A 166 -20.36 -1.63 7.45
N VAL A 167 -19.64 -2.27 6.54
CA VAL A 167 -18.93 -1.64 5.41
C VAL A 167 -19.13 -2.47 4.13
N SER A 168 -18.88 -1.86 2.97
CA SER A 168 -18.97 -2.56 1.69
C SER A 168 -17.65 -3.22 1.28
N ASP A 169 -16.55 -2.49 1.40
CA ASP A 169 -15.20 -3.03 1.20
C ASP A 169 -14.68 -3.53 2.55
N VAL A 170 -14.57 -4.85 2.67
CA VAL A 170 -14.16 -5.52 3.92
C VAL A 170 -12.68 -5.88 3.93
N LEU A 171 -11.97 -5.65 2.82
CA LEU A 171 -10.59 -6.10 2.63
C LEU A 171 -9.59 -4.95 2.62
N ASP A 172 -8.56 -5.13 3.41
CA ASP A 172 -7.31 -4.40 3.34
C ASP A 172 -6.31 -5.22 2.49
N VAL A 173 -6.05 -4.76 1.26
CA VAL A 173 -5.10 -5.40 0.33
C VAL A 173 -3.92 -4.47 0.08
N TYR A 174 -2.71 -4.98 0.33
CA TYR A 174 -1.47 -4.22 0.16
C TYR A 174 -0.47 -4.99 -0.71
N TYR A 175 0.21 -4.26 -1.58
CA TYR A 175 1.19 -4.77 -2.53
C TYR A 175 2.58 -4.27 -2.16
N ILE A 176 3.50 -5.20 -1.92
CA ILE A 176 4.88 -4.90 -1.50
C ILE A 176 5.83 -5.37 -2.59
N LYS A 177 6.57 -4.42 -3.17
CA LYS A 177 7.56 -4.69 -4.21
C LYS A 177 8.93 -5.03 -3.62
N GLU A 178 9.49 -6.15 -4.07
CA GLU A 178 10.83 -6.63 -3.76
C GLU A 178 11.54 -7.04 -5.06
N GLY A 179 12.19 -6.07 -5.71
CA GLY A 179 12.73 -6.27 -7.06
C GLY A 179 11.60 -6.41 -8.09
N ASP A 180 11.53 -7.57 -8.73
CA ASP A 180 10.49 -7.92 -9.70
C ASP A 180 9.36 -8.77 -9.08
N LYS A 181 9.51 -9.22 -7.83
CA LYS A 181 8.46 -9.91 -7.09
C LYS A 181 7.54 -8.90 -6.40
N ILE A 182 6.23 -9.12 -6.52
CA ILE A 182 5.19 -8.37 -5.82
C ILE A 182 4.52 -9.30 -4.82
N THR A 183 4.75 -9.05 -3.53
CA THR A 183 4.07 -9.78 -2.46
C THR A 183 2.72 -9.13 -2.17
N VAL A 184 1.65 -9.91 -2.23
CA VAL A 184 0.28 -9.44 -1.98
C VAL A 184 -0.17 -9.86 -0.59
N ARG A 185 -0.49 -8.89 0.26
CA ARG A 185 -1.03 -9.12 1.61
C ARG A 185 -2.50 -8.79 1.63
N ILE A 186 -3.33 -9.75 2.01
CA ILE A 186 -4.79 -9.65 2.04
C ILE A 186 -5.23 -9.89 3.47
N LYS A 187 -6.04 -8.99 4.01
CA LYS A 187 -6.59 -9.08 5.37
C LYS A 187 -8.00 -8.52 5.41
N LEU A 188 -8.79 -8.95 6.38
CA LEU A 188 -9.98 -8.19 6.77
C LEU A 188 -9.59 -6.87 7.42
N ILE A 189 -10.44 -5.86 7.22
CA ILE A 189 -10.32 -4.66 8.04
C ILE A 189 -10.58 -5.01 9.52
N PRO A 190 -9.89 -4.37 10.49
CA PRO A 190 -9.94 -4.79 11.88
C PRO A 190 -11.33 -4.75 12.54
N SER A 191 -12.25 -3.92 12.03
CA SER A 191 -13.64 -3.90 12.53
C SER A 191 -14.44 -5.12 12.10
N VAL A 192 -14.22 -5.62 10.88
CA VAL A 192 -14.90 -6.80 10.35
C VAL A 192 -14.32 -8.06 10.96
N GLU A 193 -12.99 -8.12 11.10
CA GLU A 193 -12.31 -9.24 11.77
C GLU A 193 -12.85 -9.45 13.20
N ARG A 194 -12.89 -8.38 14.02
CA ARG A 194 -13.45 -8.46 15.38
C ARG A 194 -14.92 -8.87 15.39
N MET A 195 -15.73 -8.36 14.48
CA MET A 195 -17.14 -8.75 14.37
C MET A 195 -17.31 -10.27 14.14
N LEU A 196 -16.40 -10.90 13.38
CA LEU A 196 -16.49 -12.31 13.04
C LEU A 196 -15.85 -13.23 14.08
N PHE A 197 -14.80 -12.78 14.78
CA PHE A 197 -13.97 -13.64 15.62
C PHE A 197 -13.98 -13.31 17.13
N ASP A 198 -14.46 -12.13 17.58
CA ASP A 198 -14.54 -11.78 19.02
C ASP A 198 -15.85 -12.26 19.69
N GLY A 199 -16.69 -13.04 19.00
CA GLY A 199 -17.98 -13.53 19.50
C GLY A 199 -17.93 -14.52 20.68
N ASP A 200 -16.77 -15.10 21.00
CA ASP A 200 -16.60 -16.12 22.05
C ASP A 200 -16.19 -15.55 23.42
N GLY A 201 -16.38 -14.24 23.65
CA GLY A 201 -15.91 -13.52 24.84
C GLY A 201 -16.93 -13.23 25.94
N PHE A 202 -18.21 -13.60 25.81
CA PHE A 202 -19.19 -13.42 26.90
C PHE A 202 -19.04 -14.54 27.95
N LYS A 203 -18.01 -14.45 28.79
CA LYS A 203 -18.07 -15.04 30.13
C LYS A 203 -19.14 -14.28 30.91
N LEU A 204 -20.31 -14.88 31.07
CA LEU A 204 -21.24 -14.55 32.13
C LEU A 204 -20.45 -14.64 33.44
N GLY A 205 -20.16 -13.48 34.02
CA GLY A 205 -19.75 -13.40 35.40
C GLY A 205 -20.96 -13.75 36.24
N ASP A 206 -20.92 -14.91 36.87
CA ASP A 206 -21.77 -15.23 38.00
C ASP A 206 -21.63 -14.11 39.06
N ASN A 207 -22.76 -13.54 39.46
CA ASN A 207 -22.97 -12.85 40.73
C ASN A 207 -24.38 -13.18 41.22
#